data_AF-A0A2D8EPE6-F1
#
_entry.id   AF-A0A2D8EPE6-F1
#
_cell.length_a   1.000
_cell.length_b   1.000
_cell.length_c   1.000
_cell.angle_alpha   90.00
_cell.angle_beta   90.00
_cell.angle_gamma   90.00
#
_symmetry.space_group_name_H-M   'P 1'
#
loop_
_entity.id
_entity.type
_entity.pdbx_description
1 polymer ?
#
loop_
_entity_poly.entity_id
_entity_poly.type
_entity_poly.pdbx_seq_one_letter_code
_entity_poly.pdbx_strand_id
1 'polypeptide(L)'
;MAQDETAEQNDAATEEILSAEVSLQAEKADTAEVFLTNLSETLKASDGVDADLAAILTNHLLTITPQANAVADARSAIVAIALKRAAPSQENAGG
;
A
#
# COMPACT_ATOMS: atom_id res chain seq x y z
N MET A 1 58.20 13.25 17.03
CA MET A 1 56.84 12.74 17.23
C MET A 1 55.91 13.80 16.71
N ALA A 2 55.29 13.58 15.55
CA ALA A 2 54.22 14.43 15.03
C ALA A 2 53.03 13.51 14.73
N GLN A 3 51.95 13.79 15.46
CA GLN A 3 50.58 13.23 15.44
C GLN A 3 50.11 13.00 13.99
N ASP A 4 49.63 11.83 13.56
CA ASP A 4 48.32 11.18 13.85
C ASP A 4 47.16 12.18 13.87
N GLU A 5 46.44 12.33 12.75
CA GLU A 5 45.09 12.94 12.67
C GLU A 5 44.60 12.97 11.20
N THR A 6 44.18 11.82 10.65
CA THR A 6 43.49 11.75 9.35
C THR A 6 42.36 10.71 9.35
N ALA A 7 41.51 10.73 10.38
CA ALA A 7 40.42 9.74 10.51
C ALA A 7 39.04 10.33 10.89
N GLU A 8 38.80 11.65 10.75
CA GLU A 8 37.53 12.28 11.21
C GLU A 8 36.67 12.90 10.09
N GLN A 9 37.02 12.73 8.81
CA GLN A 9 36.22 13.31 7.71
C GLN A 9 35.13 12.38 7.13
N ASN A 10 35.02 11.13 7.61
CA ASN A 10 34.08 10.15 7.05
C ASN A 10 32.73 10.09 7.80
N ASP A 11 32.66 10.57 9.04
CA ASP A 11 31.45 10.45 9.87
C ASP A 11 30.42 11.54 9.55
N ALA A 12 30.87 12.80 9.49
CA ALA A 12 30.01 13.96 9.21
C ALA A 12 29.37 13.92 7.80
N ALA A 13 30.11 13.45 6.78
CA ALA A 13 29.58 13.30 5.43
C ALA A 13 28.53 12.19 5.34
N THR A 14 28.64 11.15 6.18
CA THR A 14 27.67 10.06 6.25
C THR A 14 26.39 10.52 6.95
N GLU A 15 26.48 11.32 8.00
CA GLU A 15 25.31 11.90 8.69
C GLU A 15 24.53 12.92 7.84
N GLU A 16 25.22 13.71 7.01
CA GLU A 16 24.58 14.66 6.10
C GLU A 16 23.83 13.95 4.96
N ILE A 17 24.40 12.86 4.41
CA ILE A 17 23.74 12.04 3.39
C ILE A 17 22.53 11.30 3.99
N LEU A 18 22.67 10.70 5.19
CA LEU A 18 21.55 10.05 5.87
C LEU A 18 20.41 11.04 6.17
N SER A 19 20.75 12.25 6.63
CA SER A 19 19.74 13.28 6.94
C SER A 19 19.04 13.79 5.68
N ALA A 20 19.75 13.90 4.55
CA ALA A 20 19.17 14.26 3.28
C ALA A 20 18.24 13.15 2.74
N GLU A 21 18.63 11.87 2.86
CA GLU A 21 17.79 10.75 2.46
C GLU A 21 16.52 10.63 3.33
N VAL A 22 16.65 10.84 4.64
CA VAL A 22 15.50 10.86 5.57
C VAL A 22 14.55 12.01 5.25
N SER A 23 15.08 13.20 4.92
CA SER A 23 14.25 14.35 4.55
C SER A 23 13.51 14.14 3.23
N LEU A 24 14.17 13.53 2.23
CA LEU A 24 13.54 13.17 0.95
C LEU A 24 12.50 12.04 1.09
N GLN A 25 12.73 11.09 1.99
CA GLN A 25 11.75 10.07 2.33
C GLN A 25 10.54 10.65 3.07
N ALA A 26 10.74 11.61 3.97
CA ALA A 26 9.66 12.32 4.64
C ALA A 26 8.79 13.10 3.64
N GLU A 27 9.42 13.84 2.71
CA GLU A 27 8.70 14.56 1.65
C GLU A 27 7.94 13.63 0.70
N LYS A 28 8.48 12.44 0.39
CA LYS A 28 7.76 11.42 -0.38
C LYS A 28 6.60 10.82 0.41
N ALA A 29 6.78 10.57 1.70
CA ALA A 29 5.78 9.97 2.59
C ALA A 29 4.53 10.85 2.76
N ASP A 30 4.66 12.17 2.63
CA ASP A 30 3.55 13.12 2.78
C ASP A 30 2.69 13.30 1.52
N THR A 31 2.97 12.57 0.43
CA THR A 31 2.11 12.62 -0.75
C THR A 31 0.87 11.73 -0.59
N ALA A 32 -0.27 12.20 -1.11
CA ALA A 32 -1.50 11.41 -1.13
C ALA A 32 -1.31 10.08 -1.89
N GLU A 33 -0.44 10.05 -2.91
CA GLU A 33 -0.14 8.84 -3.69
C GLU A 33 0.56 7.78 -2.84
N VAL A 34 1.56 8.19 -2.06
CA VAL A 34 2.26 7.28 -1.16
C VAL A 34 1.34 6.82 -0.03
N PHE A 35 0.50 7.71 0.52
CA PHE A 35 -0.50 7.31 1.51
C PHE A 35 -1.48 6.26 0.98
N LEU A 36 -2.08 6.48 -0.20
CA LEU A 36 -3.05 5.54 -0.78
C LEU A 36 -2.42 4.21 -1.19
N THR A 37 -1.16 4.24 -1.65
CA THR A 37 -0.39 3.03 -1.97
C THR A 37 -0.12 2.22 -0.69
N ASN A 38 0.42 2.87 0.35
CA ASN A 38 0.70 2.21 1.63
C ASN A 38 -0.57 1.66 2.28
N LEU A 39 -1.68 2.40 2.21
CA LEU A 39 -2.98 1.96 2.73
C LEU A 39 -3.47 0.72 1.97
N SER A 40 -3.37 0.72 0.64
CA SER A 40 -3.77 -0.41 -0.21
C SER A 40 -2.94 -1.67 0.07
N GLU A 41 -1.64 -1.52 0.24
CA GLU A 41 -0.74 -2.61 0.60
C GLU A 41 -1.04 -3.15 1.99
N THR A 42 -1.22 -2.26 2.97
CA THR A 42 -1.56 -2.63 4.35
C THR A 42 -2.88 -3.39 4.41
N LEU A 43 -3.92 -2.94 3.70
CA LEU A 43 -5.21 -3.63 3.65
C LEU A 43 -5.10 -5.03 3.05
N LYS A 44 -4.29 -5.21 2.00
CA LYS A 44 -4.08 -6.53 1.38
C LYS A 44 -3.24 -7.48 2.23
N ALA A 45 -2.30 -6.95 3.01
CA ALA A 45 -1.43 -7.73 3.89
C ALA A 45 -2.06 -8.02 5.26
N SER A 46 -3.18 -7.38 5.60
CA SER A 46 -3.82 -7.51 6.90
C SER A 46 -4.58 -8.83 7.04
N ASP A 47 -4.25 -9.58 8.09
CA ASP A 47 -4.98 -10.81 8.44
C ASP A 47 -6.45 -10.52 8.75
N GLY A 48 -7.33 -11.38 8.26
CA GLY A 48 -8.79 -11.25 8.45
C GLY A 48 -9.45 -10.22 7.52
N VAL A 49 -8.69 -9.50 6.69
CA VAL A 49 -9.24 -8.70 5.61
C VAL A 49 -9.57 -9.60 4.43
N ASP A 50 -10.76 -9.39 3.87
CA ASP A 50 -11.20 -10.08 2.67
C ASP A 50 -10.38 -9.62 1.46
N ALA A 51 -9.54 -10.50 0.91
CA ALA A 51 -8.60 -10.18 -0.17
C ALA A 51 -9.28 -9.67 -1.44
N ASP A 52 -10.45 -10.24 -1.78
CA ASP A 52 -11.23 -9.82 -2.92
C ASP A 52 -11.82 -8.41 -2.71
N LEU A 53 -12.33 -8.14 -1.50
CA LEU A 53 -12.85 -6.82 -1.15
C LEU A 53 -11.72 -5.77 -1.11
N ALA A 54 -10.56 -6.09 -0.54
CA ALA A 54 -9.40 -5.22 -0.54
C ALA A 54 -8.96 -4.87 -1.97
N ALA A 55 -8.98 -5.86 -2.89
CA ALA A 55 -8.67 -5.62 -4.29
C ALA A 55 -9.66 -4.65 -4.96
N ILE A 56 -10.97 -4.76 -4.67
CA ILE A 56 -11.98 -3.82 -5.19
C ILE A 56 -11.69 -2.39 -4.71
N LEU A 57 -11.42 -2.23 -3.41
CA LEU A 57 -11.14 -0.92 -2.82
C LEU A 57 -9.89 -0.30 -3.47
N THR A 58 -8.80 -1.06 -3.60
CA THR A 58 -7.57 -0.59 -4.26
C THR A 58 -7.81 -0.18 -5.72
N ASN A 59 -8.56 -0.96 -6.48
CA ASN A 59 -8.70 -0.73 -7.92
C ASN A 59 -9.64 0.43 -8.26
N HIS A 60 -10.66 0.66 -7.44
CA HIS A 60 -11.71 1.63 -7.78
C HIS A 60 -11.69 2.87 -6.89
N LEU A 61 -11.35 2.75 -5.60
CA LEU A 61 -11.58 3.82 -4.61
C LEU A 61 -10.29 4.41 -4.03
N LEU A 62 -9.24 3.61 -3.84
CA LEU A 62 -7.97 4.05 -3.25
C LEU A 62 -6.98 4.51 -4.33
N THR A 63 -7.43 5.40 -5.21
CA THR A 63 -6.61 5.98 -6.29
C THR A 63 -6.64 7.50 -6.22
N ILE A 64 -5.62 8.16 -6.76
CA ILE A 64 -5.51 9.63 -6.74
C ILE A 64 -6.58 10.29 -7.62
N THR A 65 -7.07 9.56 -8.62
CA THR A 65 -8.08 10.04 -9.57
C THR A 65 -9.14 8.95 -9.76
N PRO A 66 -10.05 8.77 -8.78
CA PRO A 66 -11.13 7.82 -8.93
C PRO A 66 -12.01 8.24 -10.11
N GLN A 67 -12.47 7.26 -10.88
CA GLN A 67 -13.39 7.50 -11.98
C GLN A 67 -14.71 8.06 -11.45
N ALA A 68 -15.46 8.81 -12.27
CA ALA A 68 -16.73 9.41 -11.84
C ALA A 68 -17.76 8.37 -11.35
N ASN A 69 -17.67 7.15 -11.87
CA ASN A 69 -18.49 5.98 -11.53
C ASN A 69 -17.80 5.01 -10.56
N ALA A 70 -16.66 5.37 -9.96
CA ALA A 70 -15.87 4.49 -9.11
C ALA A 70 -16.69 3.78 -8.01
N VAL A 71 -17.60 4.51 -7.37
CA VAL A 71 -18.50 3.94 -6.33
C VAL A 71 -19.50 2.94 -6.92
N ALA A 72 -20.05 3.24 -8.09
CA ALA A 72 -20.99 2.34 -8.76
C ALA A 72 -20.28 1.06 -9.24
N ASP A 73 -19.05 1.18 -9.73
CA ASP A 73 -18.22 0.07 -10.18
C ASP A 73 -17.80 -0.81 -9.00
N ALA A 74 -17.31 -0.19 -7.92
CA ALA A 74 -16.94 -0.91 -6.69
C ALA A 74 -18.15 -1.66 -6.13
N ARG A 75 -19.32 -1.03 -6.07
CA ARG A 75 -20.57 -1.68 -5.63
C ARG A 75 -20.92 -2.87 -6.52
N SER A 76 -20.84 -2.71 -7.84
CA SER A 76 -21.15 -3.79 -8.78
C SER A 76 -20.19 -4.96 -8.62
N ALA A 77 -18.90 -4.70 -8.42
CA ALA A 77 -17.89 -5.71 -8.13
C ALA A 77 -18.16 -6.45 -6.81
N ILE A 78 -18.51 -5.72 -5.74
CA ILE A 78 -18.88 -6.33 -4.44
C ILE A 78 -20.07 -7.27 -4.60
N VAL A 79 -21.11 -6.84 -5.32
CA VAL A 79 -22.29 -7.69 -5.59
C VAL A 79 -21.89 -8.93 -6.37
N ALA A 80 -21.04 -8.82 -7.39
CA ALA A 80 -20.57 -9.97 -8.16
C ALA A 80 -19.83 -11.00 -7.28
N ILE A 81 -19.02 -10.52 -6.33
CA ILE A 81 -18.28 -11.40 -5.40
C ILE A 81 -19.22 -12.04 -4.38
N ALA A 82 -20.18 -11.29 -3.85
CA ALA A 82 -21.22 -11.83 -2.99
C ALA A 82 -22.03 -12.93 -3.69
N LEU A 83 -22.41 -12.73 -4.95
CA LEU A 83 -23.12 -13.73 -5.76
C LEU A 83 -22.25 -14.97 -6.00
N LYS A 84 -20.97 -14.80 -6.33
CA LYS A 84 -20.03 -15.91 -6.52
C LYS A 84 -19.87 -16.75 -5.24
N ARG A 85 -19.87 -16.12 -4.07
CA ARG A 85 -19.74 -16.79 -2.77
C ARG A 85 -21.04 -17.42 -2.28
N ALA A 86 -22.17 -16.83 -2.64
CA ALA A 86 -23.50 -17.38 -2.35
C ALA A 86 -23.88 -18.53 -3.30
N ALA A 87 -23.17 -18.71 -4.42
CA ALA A 87 -23.41 -19.81 -5.33
C ALA A 87 -23.18 -21.15 -4.61
N PRO A 88 -24.12 -22.11 -4.71
CA PRO A 88 -23.95 -23.41 -4.07
C PRO A 88 -22.72 -24.12 -4.65
N SER A 89 -21.80 -24.53 -3.77
CA SER A 89 -20.73 -25.45 -4.15
C SER A 89 -21.37 -26.70 -4.73
N GLN A 90 -21.05 -27.07 -5.97
CA GLN A 90 -21.60 -28.26 -6.64
C GLN A 90 -21.30 -29.60 -5.92
N GLU A 91 -20.65 -29.56 -4.76
CA GLU A 91 -20.25 -30.71 -3.95
C GLU A 91 -21.33 -31.20 -2.96
N ASN A 92 -22.41 -30.45 -2.70
CA ASN A 92 -23.49 -30.88 -1.80
C ASN A 92 -24.83 -31.15 -2.52
N ALA A 93 -24.78 -31.74 -3.72
CA ALA A 93 -25.96 -32.20 -4.47
C ALA A 93 -25.94 -33.71 -4.75
N GLY A 94 -25.32 -34.51 -3.88
CA GLY A 94 -25.31 -35.97 -3.97
C GLY A 94 -24.92 -36.63 -2.66
N GLY A 95 -25.91 -37.01 -1.86
CA GLY A 95 -25.77 -37.76 -0.60
C GLY A 95 -27.12 -37.91 0.09
#